data_AF-A0A5P9IR69-F1
#
_entry.id   AF-A0A5P9IR69-F1
#
_cell.length_a   1.000
_cell.length_b   1.000
_cell.length_c   1.000
_cell.angle_alpha   90.00
_cell.angle_beta   90.00
_cell.angle_gamma   90.00
#
_symmetry.space_group_name_H-M   'P 1'
#
loop_
_entity.id
_entity.type
_entity.pdbx_description
1 polymer ?
#
loop_
_entity_poly.entity_id
_entity_poly.type
_entity_poly.pdbx_seq_one_letter_code
_entity_poly.pdbx_strand_id
1 'polypeptide(L)'
;MQGDETMKTTMLVMTLGGLLLGAASATADMHGDMQKLAEEKQCLGCHARDDDTPRAPSFNSIAAKYADSEMHDYLVEVVMSGGEEHWGSATMPEAGERPEVSEDEARQLVDWILGKHQE
;
A
#
# COMPACT_ATOMS: atom_id res chain seq x y z
N MET A 1 -35.75 -33.23 -55.94
CA MET A 1 -35.55 -31.79 -56.20
C MET A 1 -34.24 -31.41 -55.52
N GLN A 2 -33.06 -31.52 -56.16
CA GLN A 2 -32.52 -30.71 -57.26
C GLN A 2 -32.63 -29.20 -56.99
N GLY A 3 -31.47 -28.52 -56.95
CA GLY A 3 -31.33 -27.08 -56.74
C GLY A 3 -29.91 -26.71 -56.32
N ASP A 4 -28.93 -27.03 -57.17
CA ASP A 4 -27.61 -26.42 -57.19
C ASP A 4 -27.70 -24.99 -57.74
N GLU A 5 -27.15 -24.00 -57.05
CA GLU A 5 -26.84 -22.70 -57.66
C GLU A 5 -25.50 -22.25 -57.10
N THR A 6 -24.52 -22.31 -57.97
CA THR A 6 -23.11 -22.06 -57.78
C THR A 6 -22.80 -20.56 -57.71
N MET A 7 -21.61 -20.27 -57.17
CA MET A 7 -20.75 -19.17 -57.62
C MET A 7 -21.08 -17.75 -57.12
N LYS A 8 -20.39 -17.36 -56.04
CA LYS A 8 -19.53 -16.16 -56.08
C LYS A 8 -18.44 -16.24 -55.03
N THR A 9 -17.38 -16.95 -55.40
CA THR A 9 -16.02 -16.68 -54.93
C THR A 9 -15.72 -15.20 -55.16
N THR A 10 -15.62 -14.41 -54.09
CA THR A 10 -14.80 -13.19 -54.08
C THR A 10 -14.20 -13.02 -52.69
N MET A 11 -12.87 -13.10 -52.68
CA MET A 11 -11.96 -12.87 -51.56
C MET A 11 -12.23 -11.56 -50.81
N LEU A 12 -12.07 -11.58 -49.48
CA LEU A 12 -11.30 -10.60 -48.68
C LEU A 12 -11.22 -11.11 -47.22
N VAL A 13 -10.14 -11.78 -46.81
CA VAL A 13 -9.07 -11.22 -45.95
C VAL A 13 -9.58 -10.24 -44.89
N MET A 14 -9.55 -10.65 -43.61
CA MET A 14 -8.98 -9.88 -42.51
C MET A 14 -8.89 -10.74 -41.24
N THR A 15 -7.67 -11.23 -41.01
CA THR A 15 -7.16 -11.70 -39.72
C THR A 15 -7.23 -10.61 -38.65
N LEU A 16 -7.21 -11.07 -37.39
CA LEU A 16 -6.97 -10.36 -36.13
C LEU A 16 -8.17 -9.71 -35.43
N GLY A 17 -8.61 -10.37 -34.35
CA GLY A 17 -9.38 -9.76 -33.27
C GLY A 17 -9.74 -10.83 -32.25
N GLY A 18 -9.37 -10.77 -30.99
CA GLY A 18 -8.43 -9.92 -30.28
C GLY A 18 -8.17 -10.69 -28.98
N LEU A 19 -6.91 -10.95 -28.65
CA LEU A 19 -6.55 -11.51 -27.36
C LEU A 19 -6.78 -10.40 -26.33
N LEU A 20 -7.94 -10.44 -25.67
CA LEU A 20 -8.21 -9.64 -24.49
C LEU A 20 -7.29 -10.12 -23.38
N LEU A 21 -6.11 -9.52 -23.32
CA LEU A 21 -5.22 -9.56 -22.17
C LEU A 21 -5.95 -8.82 -21.04
N GLY A 22 -6.73 -9.56 -20.26
CA GLY A 22 -7.24 -9.08 -19.00
C GLY A 22 -6.05 -8.79 -18.09
N ALA A 23 -5.65 -7.52 -18.01
CA ALA A 23 -4.81 -7.03 -16.93
C ALA A 23 -5.64 -7.18 -15.66
N ALA A 24 -5.43 -8.29 -14.95
CA ALA A 24 -5.91 -8.46 -13.60
C ALA A 24 -5.24 -7.38 -12.75
N SER A 25 -6.04 -6.42 -12.29
CA SER A 25 -5.64 -5.41 -11.31
C SER A 25 -5.07 -6.11 -10.09
N ALA A 26 -3.77 -5.94 -9.83
CA ALA A 26 -3.09 -6.44 -8.65
C ALA A 26 -3.36 -5.52 -7.44
N THR A 27 -4.63 -5.27 -7.11
CA THR A 27 -5.02 -4.43 -5.95
C THR A 27 -5.48 -5.23 -4.74
N ALA A 28 -5.42 -6.56 -4.80
CA ALA A 28 -5.84 -7.44 -3.72
C ALA A 28 -4.61 -8.16 -3.14
N ASP A 29 -3.94 -7.52 -2.16
CA ASP A 29 -3.21 -8.15 -1.04
C ASP A 29 -2.38 -7.14 -0.21
N MET A 30 -2.34 -5.86 -0.62
CA MET A 30 -1.56 -4.80 0.05
C MET A 30 -1.81 -4.68 1.56
N HIS A 31 -3.03 -4.96 2.03
CA HIS A 31 -3.34 -4.91 3.47
C HIS A 31 -2.66 -6.01 4.29
N GLY A 32 -2.58 -7.24 3.75
CA GLY A 32 -1.88 -8.34 4.40
C GLY A 32 -0.37 -8.16 4.35
N ASP A 33 0.13 -7.64 3.22
CA ASP A 33 1.55 -7.37 3.01
C ASP A 33 2.07 -6.28 3.95
N MET A 34 1.31 -5.20 4.18
CA MET A 34 1.74 -4.12 5.07
C MET A 34 1.69 -4.47 6.55
N GLN A 35 0.70 -5.28 6.97
CA GLN A 35 0.68 -5.82 8.33
C GLN A 35 1.94 -6.67 8.59
N LYS A 36 2.33 -7.51 7.63
CA LYS A 36 3.54 -8.34 7.71
C LYS A 36 4.80 -7.48 7.72
N LEU A 37 4.88 -6.45 6.87
CA LEU A 37 6.01 -5.51 6.88
C LEU A 37 6.12 -4.78 8.23
N ALA A 38 5.00 -4.34 8.80
CA ALA A 38 4.98 -3.72 10.13
C ALA A 38 5.45 -4.66 11.24
N GLU A 39 5.16 -5.97 11.13
CA GLU A 39 5.69 -6.99 12.02
C GLU A 39 7.20 -7.20 11.84
N GLU A 40 7.67 -7.31 10.59
CA GLU A 40 9.08 -7.48 10.24
C GLU A 40 9.94 -6.30 10.69
N LYS A 41 9.43 -5.08 10.57
CA LYS A 41 10.08 -3.84 11.06
C LYS A 41 9.79 -3.56 12.54
N GLN A 42 9.19 -4.52 13.24
CA GLN A 42 8.92 -4.50 14.68
C GLN A 42 8.06 -3.32 15.16
N CYS A 43 7.24 -2.73 14.29
CA CYS A 43 6.35 -1.61 14.62
C CYS A 43 5.36 -2.00 15.73
N LEU A 44 4.87 -3.25 15.72
CA LEU A 44 3.91 -3.77 16.70
C LEU A 44 4.50 -4.03 18.09
N GLY A 45 5.81 -3.86 18.28
CA GLY A 45 6.44 -3.96 19.60
C GLY A 45 6.08 -2.78 20.52
N CYS A 46 5.71 -1.64 19.93
CA CYS A 46 5.36 -0.41 20.65
C CYS A 46 3.98 0.12 20.24
N HIS A 47 3.61 0.01 18.97
CA HIS A 47 2.32 0.45 18.46
C HIS A 47 1.29 -0.66 18.48
N ALA A 48 0.04 -0.28 18.66
CA ALA A 48 -1.11 -1.16 18.45
C ALA A 48 -2.01 -0.57 17.36
N ARG A 49 -2.92 -1.39 16.84
CA ARG A 49 -3.79 -0.98 15.74
C ARG A 49 -4.86 0.01 16.21
N ASP A 50 -5.59 -0.35 17.26
CA ASP A 50 -6.84 0.33 17.62
C ASP A 50 -6.77 1.13 18.93
N ASP A 51 -5.95 0.71 19.89
CA ASP A 51 -5.87 1.34 21.22
C ASP A 51 -4.46 1.88 21.50
N ASP A 52 -4.38 3.08 22.07
CA ASP A 52 -3.09 3.69 22.44
C ASP A 52 -2.39 2.89 23.55
N THR A 53 -1.07 2.79 23.47
CA THR A 53 -0.26 2.16 24.53
C THR A 53 0.48 3.22 25.35
N PRO A 54 0.93 2.92 26.58
CA PRO A 54 1.70 3.88 27.38
C PRO A 54 3.01 4.35 26.74
N ARG A 55 3.49 3.64 25.72
CA ARG A 55 4.77 3.90 25.05
C ARG A 55 4.62 4.51 23.67
N ALA A 56 3.46 4.39 23.02
CA ALA A 56 3.24 4.89 21.67
C ALA A 56 1.74 5.02 21.34
N PRO A 57 1.38 5.94 20.42
CA PRO A 57 0.01 6.04 19.90
C PRO A 57 -0.37 4.82 19.06
N SER A 58 -1.66 4.53 18.97
CA SER A 58 -2.19 3.56 18.02
C SER A 58 -2.10 4.06 16.59
N PHE A 59 -2.10 3.14 15.62
CA PHE A 59 -2.18 3.50 14.20
C PHE A 59 -3.45 4.30 13.88
N ASN A 60 -4.59 3.94 14.48
CA ASN A 60 -5.83 4.71 14.32
C ASN A 60 -5.70 6.14 14.88
N SER A 61 -5.04 6.34 16.02
CA SER A 61 -4.79 7.69 16.56
C SER A 61 -3.86 8.52 15.68
N ILE A 62 -2.83 7.89 15.08
CA ILE A 62 -1.97 8.54 14.10
C ILE A 62 -2.80 8.95 12.87
N ALA A 63 -3.58 8.03 12.31
CA ALA A 63 -4.46 8.29 11.17
C ALA A 63 -5.42 9.45 11.46
N ALA A 64 -6.08 9.43 12.62
CA ALA A 64 -7.02 10.48 13.02
C ALA A 64 -6.35 11.85 13.19
N LYS A 65 -5.12 11.90 13.73
CA LYS A 65 -4.38 13.15 13.92
C LYS A 65 -3.91 13.76 12.59
N TYR A 66 -3.57 12.93 11.60
CA TYR A 66 -2.92 13.36 10.36
C TYR A 66 -3.78 13.20 9.10
N ALA A 67 -5.05 12.81 9.21
CA ALA A 67 -5.96 12.52 8.09
C ALA A 67 -5.97 13.62 7.01
N ASP A 68 -6.10 14.89 7.44
CA ASP A 68 -6.20 16.07 6.57
C ASP A 68 -4.88 16.86 6.48
N SER A 69 -3.75 16.26 6.87
CA SER A 69 -2.47 16.95 6.94
C SER A 69 -1.58 16.64 5.74
N GLU A 70 -0.81 17.64 5.31
CA GLU A 70 0.27 17.50 4.31
C GLU A 70 1.57 16.95 4.96
N MET A 71 1.46 16.21 6.07
CA MET A 71 2.60 15.77 6.88
C MET A 71 3.12 14.37 6.48
N HIS A 72 2.73 13.86 5.32
CA HIS A 72 3.12 12.52 4.87
C HIS A 72 4.65 12.35 4.85
N ASP A 73 5.37 13.23 4.16
CA ASP A 73 6.83 13.11 4.03
C ASP A 73 7.55 13.27 5.37
N TYR A 74 6.98 14.05 6.27
CA TYR A 74 7.48 14.15 7.64
C TYR A 74 7.27 12.85 8.41
N LEU A 75 6.11 12.18 8.29
CA LEU A 75 5.90 10.87 8.93
C LEU A 75 6.83 9.81 8.36
N VAL A 76 7.16 9.88 7.07
CA VAL A 76 8.17 9.03 6.43
C VAL A 76 9.54 9.25 7.09
N GLU A 77 9.95 10.49 7.29
CA GLU A 77 11.21 10.82 7.96
C GLU A 77 11.24 10.32 9.41
N VAL A 78 10.13 10.44 10.14
CA VAL A 78 9.98 9.90 11.51
C VAL A 78 10.09 8.37 11.52
N VAL A 79 9.47 7.67 10.56
CA VAL A 79 9.55 6.20 10.47
C VAL A 79 10.97 5.72 10.18
N MET A 80 11.72 6.46 9.36
CA MET A 80 13.09 6.11 8.99
C MET A 80 14.10 6.44 10.09
N SER A 81 14.00 7.64 10.68
CA SER A 81 15.01 8.17 11.59
C SER A 81 14.73 7.80 13.05
N GLY A 82 13.45 7.61 13.38
CA GLY A 82 13.00 7.62 14.76
C GLY A 82 13.18 9.00 15.39
N GLY A 83 13.12 9.04 16.72
CA GLY A 83 13.28 10.27 17.47
C GLY A 83 12.07 11.21 17.38
N GLU A 84 12.16 12.27 18.19
CA GLU A 84 11.19 13.35 18.41
C GLU A 84 9.91 13.02 19.24
N GLU A 85 9.41 14.05 19.93
CA GLU A 85 8.43 14.01 21.03
C GLU A 85 7.03 14.51 20.61
N HIS A 86 6.56 14.19 19.41
CA HIS A 86 5.29 14.76 18.89
C HIS A 86 4.04 14.18 19.56
N TRP A 87 4.25 13.16 20.41
CA TRP A 87 3.23 12.45 21.19
C TRP A 87 3.55 12.48 22.69
N GLY A 88 3.62 13.70 23.24
CA GLY A 88 3.84 13.91 24.66
C GLY A 88 5.26 13.50 25.06
N SER A 89 5.39 12.62 26.05
CA SER A 89 6.69 12.11 26.50
C SER A 89 7.14 10.83 25.79
N ALA A 90 6.40 10.37 24.78
CA ALA A 90 6.76 9.19 24.00
C ALA A 90 7.75 9.57 22.91
N THR A 91 8.83 8.79 22.78
CA THR A 91 9.85 8.95 21.75
C THR A 91 9.99 7.63 21.00
N MET A 92 9.94 7.70 19.67
CA MET A 92 10.23 6.55 18.83
C MET A 92 11.74 6.23 18.93
N PRO A 93 12.15 4.95 19.15
CA PRO A 93 13.58 4.60 19.21
C PRO A 93 14.31 5.03 17.94
N GLU A 94 15.60 5.36 18.06
CA GLU A 94 16.40 5.80 16.92
C GLU A 94 16.59 4.67 15.90
N ALA A 95 16.89 5.03 14.65
CA ALA A 95 17.07 4.08 13.54
C ALA A 95 18.04 2.93 13.86
N GLY A 96 19.08 3.17 14.66
CA GLY A 96 20.07 2.15 15.05
C GLY A 96 19.58 1.12 16.08
N GLU A 97 18.41 1.34 16.69
CA GLU A 97 17.84 0.49 17.74
C GLU A 97 16.72 -0.42 17.21
N ARG A 98 16.39 -0.29 15.92
CA ARG A 98 15.29 -0.97 15.23
C ARG A 98 15.77 -1.55 13.90
N PRO A 99 15.03 -2.48 13.28
CA PRO A 99 15.32 -2.90 11.92
C PRO A 99 15.28 -1.70 10.98
N GLU A 100 16.27 -1.60 10.09
CA GLU A 100 16.32 -0.54 9.09
C GLU A 100 15.04 -0.55 8.24
N VAL A 101 14.46 0.64 8.06
CA VAL A 101 13.31 0.87 7.18
C VAL A 101 13.79 1.75 6.04
N SER A 102 13.72 1.23 4.82
CA SER A 102 14.03 2.02 3.63
C SER A 102 12.96 3.09 3.40
N GLU A 103 13.28 4.11 2.60
CA GLU A 103 12.32 5.17 2.27
C GLU A 103 11.06 4.62 1.60
N ASP A 104 11.19 3.64 0.72
CA ASP A 104 10.07 3.02 0.03
C ASP A 104 9.16 2.25 0.99
N GLU A 105 9.74 1.44 1.89
CA GLU A 105 8.99 0.76 2.94
C GLU A 105 8.32 1.74 3.90
N ALA A 106 9.00 2.85 4.24
CA ALA A 106 8.46 3.88 5.12
C ALA A 106 7.24 4.57 4.48
N ARG A 107 7.30 4.92 3.20
CA ARG A 107 6.16 5.47 2.44
C ARG A 107 4.98 4.51 2.45
N GLN A 108 5.22 3.23 2.12
CA GLN A 108 4.16 2.21 2.13
C GLN A 108 3.52 2.03 3.52
N LEU A 109 4.33 2.02 4.59
CA LEU A 109 3.84 1.92 5.96
C LEU A 109 3.04 3.16 6.38
N VAL A 110 3.49 4.37 6.03
CA VAL A 110 2.78 5.61 6.34
C VAL A 110 1.45 5.68 5.60
N ASP A 111 1.44 5.37 4.31
CA ASP A 111 0.22 5.27 3.50
C ASP A 111 -0.78 4.30 4.12
N TRP A 112 -0.32 3.12 4.53
CA TRP A 112 -1.14 2.12 5.21
C TRP A 112 -1.67 2.60 6.56
N ILE A 113 -0.84 3.24 7.40
CA ILE A 113 -1.25 3.81 8.69
C ILE A 113 -2.31 4.88 8.50
N LEU A 114 -2.14 5.76 7.52
CA LEU A 114 -3.07 6.85 7.24
C LEU A 114 -4.33 6.40 6.48
N GLY A 115 -4.42 5.13 6.08
CA GLY A 115 -5.48 4.61 5.23
C GLY A 115 -5.47 5.20 3.81
N LYS A 116 -4.34 5.77 3.38
CA LYS A 116 -4.11 6.29 2.03
C LYS A 116 -3.60 5.17 1.13
N HIS A 117 -4.49 4.24 0.79
CA HIS A 117 -4.13 3.20 -0.20
C HIS A 117 -4.14 3.83 -1.59
N GLN A 118 -2.98 3.80 -2.26
CA GLN A 118 -2.80 4.26 -3.64
C GLN A 118 -3.91 3.68 -4.54
N GLU A 119 -4.61 4.56 -5.27
CA GLU A 119 -5.46 4.18 -6.41
C GLU A 119 -4.61 3.84 -7.64
#